data_AF-A0A7I8EIA1-F1
#
_entry.id   AF-A0A7I8EIA1-F1
#
_cell.length_a   1.000
_cell.length_b   1.000
_cell.length_c   1.000
_cell.angle_alpha   90.00
_cell.angle_beta   90.00
_cell.angle_gamma   90.00
#
_symmetry.space_group_name_H-M   'P 1'
#
loop_
_entity.id
_entity.type
_entity.pdbx_description
1 polymer ?
#
loop_
_entity_poly.entity_id
_entity_poly.type
_entity_poly.pdbx_seq_one_letter_code
_entity_poly.pdbx_strand_id
1 'polypeptide(L)'
;MDNQPNLSAQVIPSPNTPVTPVTTSAPSQTPQIRQKKDVDYVFFELTRSICPECRRVIDAHILLRDGKVYMRKRCPEHGIFEGLVYGDAQAYVSAARFNKPGTVPLAYTTEIEKGCPHDCGLCPDHQQHACLGIIEVNSACNMDCPLCFANAGAGFNLTLEDVEGILDHLVETEGNPEVVQFSGGEPSIHPQIIDMIKAAKKRNIRHVMLNTNGKRIADDDEFLRQLGELRPSIYFQFDGFAAETYRVLRGEPDILPQKLRALDRLAEIGAHVVLVPAVDRFVNLHEVGAIVRFGLQHPAVRGINFQPAFQSGRHGESDPMQRLTIPDILQALEEQTNSTLMVSDFVPVPCCFPTCNSVTYVINDGETVLPMTRVLNVENYLDYITNRAVPDISEDIKKALEGLWSSSAVAGSDKAMQQFALSCAACSLPDGLDLNTFAQNIFMIMLQDFMDPWTFNQKNLMKCCKEILLPDGKQIPFCAYNNVGYREQARTQLQTRERQRNQARRMGVPFEPEPLTFTFDSAPQHAPIQVTPAMKGSTHGQQE
;
A
#
# COMPACT_ATOMS: atom_id res chain seq x y z
N MET A 1 -69.83 24.04 -45.43
CA MET A 1 -69.46 25.26 -44.71
C MET A 1 -68.09 25.01 -44.14
N ASP A 2 -66.99 25.57 -44.62
CA ASP A 2 -66.76 26.55 -45.70
C ASP A 2 -65.38 26.19 -46.26
N ASN A 3 -65.20 26.07 -47.58
CA ASN A 3 -65.07 27.18 -48.53
C ASN A 3 -63.99 28.19 -48.06
N GLN A 4 -63.00 28.58 -48.84
CA GLN A 4 -62.71 28.33 -50.24
C GLN A 4 -61.30 28.90 -50.55
N PRO A 5 -60.78 28.63 -51.76
CA PRO A 5 -59.41 28.82 -52.21
C PRO A 5 -59.24 30.09 -53.06
N ASN A 6 -58.02 30.29 -53.57
CA ASN A 6 -57.69 30.86 -54.88
C ASN A 6 -56.15 30.95 -54.96
N LEU A 7 -55.43 30.82 -56.08
CA LEU A 7 -55.75 30.88 -57.50
C LEU A 7 -54.62 30.16 -58.27
N SER A 8 -55.04 29.58 -59.38
CA SER A 8 -54.30 28.99 -60.50
C SER A 8 -53.28 29.90 -61.21
N ALA A 9 -52.22 29.31 -61.78
CA ALA A 9 -51.87 29.37 -63.21
C ALA A 9 -50.61 28.50 -63.50
N GLN A 10 -50.75 27.36 -64.21
CA GLN A 10 -50.36 27.13 -65.63
C GLN A 10 -48.84 26.88 -65.83
N VAL A 11 -48.27 25.91 -66.59
CA VAL A 11 -48.67 24.97 -67.65
C VAL A 11 -47.55 23.88 -67.84
N ILE A 12 -47.95 22.73 -68.42
CA ILE A 12 -47.36 21.39 -68.79
C ILE A 12 -46.22 21.47 -69.88
N PRO A 13 -45.39 20.44 -70.32
CA PRO A 13 -45.23 18.97 -70.04
C PRO A 13 -43.80 18.47 -69.66
N SER A 14 -43.62 17.45 -68.80
CA SER A 14 -43.44 15.98 -69.04
C SER A 14 -42.13 15.55 -69.74
N PRO A 15 -41.69 14.27 -69.68
CA PRO A 15 -41.94 13.16 -68.75
C PRO A 15 -40.56 12.59 -68.27
N ASN A 16 -40.42 11.66 -67.34
CA ASN A 16 -40.35 10.24 -67.71
C ASN A 16 -40.03 9.37 -66.48
N THR A 17 -40.89 8.36 -66.30
CA THR A 17 -40.56 6.99 -65.88
C THR A 17 -40.27 6.72 -64.39
N PRO A 18 -40.57 5.50 -63.93
CA PRO A 18 -41.73 5.25 -63.08
C PRO A 18 -41.32 4.96 -61.63
N VAL A 19 -42.22 5.27 -60.71
CA VAL A 19 -42.16 4.79 -59.33
C VAL A 19 -42.42 3.28 -59.35
N THR A 20 -41.35 2.50 -59.48
CA THR A 20 -41.30 1.10 -59.07
C THR A 20 -41.16 1.04 -57.54
N PRO A 21 -41.78 0.03 -56.89
CA PRO A 21 -41.84 -0.02 -55.43
C PRO A 21 -40.43 -0.12 -54.87
N VAL A 22 -40.10 0.76 -53.92
CA VAL A 22 -38.89 0.60 -53.11
C VAL A 22 -39.10 -0.64 -52.26
N THR A 23 -38.67 -1.78 -52.78
CA THR A 23 -38.23 -2.90 -51.97
C THR A 23 -37.21 -2.33 -51.00
N THR A 24 -37.60 -2.22 -49.73
CA THR A 24 -36.64 -2.10 -48.63
C THR A 24 -35.85 -3.40 -48.59
N SER A 25 -34.83 -3.49 -49.46
CA SER A 25 -33.75 -4.44 -49.28
C SER A 25 -33.08 -4.06 -47.98
N ALA A 26 -33.43 -4.77 -46.90
CA ALA A 26 -32.54 -4.87 -45.76
C ALA A 26 -31.14 -5.19 -46.32
N PRO A 27 -30.07 -4.51 -45.87
CA PRO A 27 -28.73 -4.90 -46.29
C PRO A 27 -28.62 -6.39 -46.01
N SER A 28 -28.39 -7.19 -47.06
CA SER A 28 -28.04 -8.59 -46.86
C SER A 28 -26.75 -8.54 -46.05
N GLN A 29 -26.85 -8.76 -44.74
CA GLN A 29 -25.69 -9.01 -43.92
C GLN A 29 -25.15 -10.33 -44.45
N THR A 30 -24.18 -10.24 -45.35
CA THR A 30 -23.37 -11.36 -45.79
C THR A 30 -22.97 -12.09 -44.50
N PRO A 31 -23.32 -13.38 -44.34
CA PRO A 31 -23.04 -14.08 -43.08
C PRO A 31 -21.54 -13.95 -42.83
N GLN A 32 -21.17 -13.16 -41.82
CA GLN A 32 -19.77 -13.02 -41.42
C GLN A 32 -19.31 -14.43 -41.08
N ILE A 33 -18.41 -14.95 -41.92
CA ILE A 33 -17.81 -16.26 -41.71
C ILE A 33 -17.16 -16.20 -40.34
N ARG A 34 -17.72 -16.93 -39.37
CA ARG A 34 -17.18 -17.00 -38.02
C ARG A 34 -15.82 -17.70 -38.09
N GLN A 35 -14.76 -16.91 -38.16
CA GLN A 35 -13.40 -17.42 -38.17
C GLN A 35 -12.91 -17.60 -36.73
N LYS A 36 -12.24 -18.73 -36.49
CA LYS A 36 -11.46 -18.91 -35.27
C LYS A 36 -10.38 -17.83 -35.22
N LYS A 37 -10.19 -17.23 -34.05
CA LYS A 37 -9.15 -16.23 -33.80
C LYS A 37 -8.43 -16.62 -32.52
N ASP A 38 -7.11 -16.54 -32.55
CA ASP A 38 -6.31 -16.65 -31.34
C ASP A 38 -6.45 -15.36 -30.52
N VAL A 39 -6.40 -15.51 -29.20
CA VAL A 39 -6.38 -14.36 -28.28
C VAL A 39 -4.96 -13.80 -28.18
N ASP A 40 -4.85 -12.52 -27.86
CA ASP A 40 -3.60 -11.76 -27.74
C ASP A 40 -2.93 -11.89 -26.35
N TYR A 41 -3.35 -12.85 -25.53
CA TYR A 41 -2.85 -13.03 -24.17
C TYR A 41 -2.70 -14.51 -23.80
N VAL A 42 -1.83 -14.77 -22.84
CA VAL A 42 -1.74 -16.07 -22.15
C VAL A 42 -2.57 -16.00 -20.88
N PHE A 43 -3.53 -16.92 -20.72
CA PHE A 43 -4.20 -17.13 -19.44
C PHE A 43 -3.22 -17.83 -18.48
N PHE A 44 -2.83 -17.14 -17.40
CA PHE A 44 -1.82 -17.64 -16.48
C PHE A 44 -2.42 -18.31 -15.25
N GLU A 45 -3.36 -17.66 -14.58
CA GLU A 45 -4.03 -18.21 -13.40
C GLU A 45 -5.45 -17.65 -13.20
N LEU A 46 -6.24 -18.41 -12.44
CA LEU A 46 -7.52 -17.98 -11.89
C LEU A 46 -7.31 -17.58 -10.42
N THR A 47 -7.88 -16.46 -10.01
CA THR A 47 -7.93 -16.03 -8.61
C THR A 47 -9.30 -15.43 -8.30
N ARG A 48 -9.52 -15.09 -7.02
CA ARG A 48 -10.64 -14.27 -6.59
C ARG A 48 -10.19 -12.83 -6.35
N SER A 49 -11.08 -11.90 -6.67
CA SER A 49 -10.90 -10.46 -6.54
C SER A 49 -12.20 -9.84 -5.99
N ILE A 50 -12.23 -8.52 -5.90
CA ILE A 50 -13.43 -7.74 -5.61
C ILE A 50 -13.82 -6.88 -6.81
N CYS A 51 -15.10 -6.59 -6.97
CA CYS A 51 -15.60 -5.62 -7.93
C CYS A 51 -15.12 -4.21 -7.53
N PRO A 52 -14.52 -3.41 -8.45
CA PRO A 52 -14.08 -2.04 -8.13
C PRO A 52 -15.20 -1.13 -7.63
N GLU A 53 -16.44 -1.35 -8.10
CA GLU A 53 -17.61 -0.56 -7.71
C GLU A 53 -18.33 -1.10 -6.46
N CYS A 54 -18.97 -2.27 -6.55
CA CYS A 54 -19.77 -2.82 -5.44
C CYS A 54 -19.00 -3.68 -4.42
N ARG A 55 -17.69 -3.88 -4.60
CA ARG A 55 -16.80 -4.70 -3.73
C ARG A 55 -17.20 -6.18 -3.59
N ARG A 56 -18.20 -6.65 -4.34
CA ARG A 56 -18.57 -8.07 -4.40
C ARG A 56 -17.37 -8.94 -4.79
N VAL A 57 -17.19 -10.05 -4.08
CA VAL A 57 -16.18 -11.05 -4.44
C VAL A 57 -16.55 -11.70 -5.78
N ILE A 58 -15.61 -11.68 -6.72
CA ILE A 58 -15.77 -12.19 -8.09
C ILE A 58 -14.51 -12.91 -8.55
N ASP A 59 -14.67 -13.81 -9.53
CA ASP A 59 -13.52 -14.46 -10.17
C ASP A 59 -12.76 -13.47 -11.07
N ALA A 60 -11.45 -13.64 -11.11
CA ALA A 60 -10.53 -12.83 -11.88
C ALA A 60 -9.46 -13.69 -12.56
N HIS A 61 -9.14 -13.35 -13.80
CA HIS A 61 -8.09 -13.99 -14.59
C HIS A 61 -6.84 -13.13 -14.56
N ILE A 62 -5.69 -13.76 -14.30
CA ILE A 62 -4.39 -13.14 -14.51
C ILE A 62 -3.90 -13.49 -15.91
N LEU A 63 -3.59 -12.46 -16.69
CA LEU A 63 -3.26 -12.54 -18.10
C LEU A 63 -1.85 -12.00 -18.33
N LEU A 64 -1.03 -12.72 -19.09
CA LEU A 64 0.25 -12.21 -19.58
C LEU A 64 0.04 -11.70 -21.01
N ARG A 65 0.29 -10.41 -21.23
CA ARG A 65 0.13 -9.74 -22.53
C ARG A 65 1.19 -8.65 -22.67
N ASP A 66 1.84 -8.56 -23.83
CA ASP A 66 2.84 -7.52 -24.14
C ASP A 66 3.93 -7.36 -23.07
N GLY A 67 4.42 -8.48 -22.51
CA GLY A 67 5.44 -8.48 -21.46
C GLY A 67 4.97 -7.96 -20.11
N LYS A 68 3.65 -7.78 -19.90
CA LYS A 68 3.04 -7.26 -18.66
C LYS A 68 2.00 -8.22 -18.11
N VAL A 69 1.60 -7.99 -16.85
CA VAL A 69 0.60 -8.79 -16.15
C VAL A 69 -0.65 -7.97 -15.91
N TYR A 70 -1.79 -8.46 -16.37
CA TYR A 70 -3.08 -7.82 -16.21
C TYR A 70 -4.03 -8.70 -15.40
N MET A 71 -4.91 -8.07 -14.63
CA MET A 71 -6.06 -8.74 -14.01
C MET A 71 -7.32 -8.35 -14.77
N ARG A 72 -8.02 -9.34 -15.33
CA ARG A 72 -9.33 -9.16 -15.95
C ARG A 72 -10.40 -9.84 -15.12
N LYS A 73 -11.48 -9.13 -14.82
CA LYS A 73 -12.59 -9.65 -14.01
C LYS A 73 -13.93 -9.17 -14.51
N ARG A 74 -14.99 -9.88 -14.15
CA ARG A 74 -16.35 -9.56 -14.58
C ARG A 74 -17.31 -9.56 -13.41
N CYS A 75 -17.89 -8.40 -13.13
CA CYS A 75 -19.02 -8.27 -12.24
C CYS A 75 -20.33 -8.48 -13.03
N PRO A 76 -21.27 -9.29 -12.53
CA PRO A 76 -22.58 -9.46 -13.18
C PRO A 76 -23.36 -8.14 -13.36
N GLU A 77 -23.15 -7.18 -12.45
CA GLU A 77 -23.87 -5.90 -12.41
C GLU A 77 -23.10 -4.78 -13.12
N HIS A 78 -21.78 -4.72 -12.94
CA HIS A 78 -20.96 -3.58 -13.37
C HIS A 78 -20.07 -3.88 -14.60
N GLY A 79 -20.14 -5.09 -15.16
CA GLY A 79 -19.45 -5.42 -16.41
C GLY A 79 -18.01 -5.90 -16.23
N ILE A 80 -17.15 -5.62 -17.21
CA ILE A 80 -15.77 -6.11 -17.27
C ILE A 80 -14.82 -5.02 -16.78
N PHE A 81 -13.88 -5.41 -15.95
CA PHE A 81 -12.79 -4.56 -15.49
C PHE A 81 -11.45 -5.20 -15.87
N GLU A 82 -10.48 -4.36 -16.19
CA GLU A 82 -9.10 -4.76 -16.43
C GLU A 82 -8.15 -3.75 -15.77
N GLY A 83 -7.05 -4.22 -15.19
CA GLY A 83 -6.04 -3.37 -14.57
C GLY A 83 -4.65 -3.99 -14.65
N LEU A 84 -3.62 -3.14 -14.70
CA LEU A 84 -2.22 -3.56 -14.69
C LEU A 84 -1.83 -4.01 -13.28
N VAL A 85 -1.42 -5.27 -13.14
CA VAL A 85 -0.95 -5.87 -11.88
C VAL A 85 0.55 -5.71 -11.70
N TYR A 86 1.32 -5.92 -12.78
CA TYR A 86 2.78 -5.90 -12.72
C TYR A 86 3.37 -5.54 -14.08
N GLY A 87 4.35 -4.62 -14.09
CA GLY A 87 4.96 -4.09 -15.31
C GLY A 87 5.88 -5.05 -16.07
N ASP A 88 6.22 -6.21 -15.50
CA ASP A 88 7.13 -7.20 -16.08
C ASP A 88 6.62 -8.63 -15.84
N ALA A 89 6.15 -9.28 -16.90
CA ALA A 89 5.61 -10.64 -16.86
C ALA A 89 6.66 -11.69 -16.48
N GLN A 90 7.91 -11.53 -16.92
CA GLN A 90 8.97 -12.49 -16.61
C GLN A 90 9.37 -12.40 -15.13
N ALA A 91 9.50 -11.17 -14.61
CA ALA A 91 9.73 -10.93 -13.19
C ALA A 91 8.57 -11.47 -12.33
N TYR A 92 7.32 -11.25 -12.74
CA TYR A 92 6.14 -11.78 -12.02
C TYR A 92 6.14 -13.31 -11.92
N VAL A 93 6.38 -14.00 -13.04
CA VAL A 93 6.39 -15.47 -13.08
C VAL A 93 7.56 -16.03 -12.27
N SER A 94 8.76 -15.45 -12.43
CA SER A 94 9.94 -15.90 -11.71
C SER A 94 9.87 -15.60 -10.20
N ALA A 95 9.12 -14.57 -9.78
CA ALA A 95 8.96 -14.21 -8.36
C ALA A 95 8.35 -15.35 -7.53
N ALA A 96 7.61 -16.28 -8.14
CA ALA A 96 7.04 -17.43 -7.44
C ALA A 96 8.09 -18.32 -6.74
N ARG A 97 9.35 -18.34 -7.22
CA ARG A 97 10.46 -19.09 -6.58
C ARG A 97 10.83 -18.57 -5.19
N PHE A 98 10.48 -17.32 -4.89
CA PHE A 98 10.69 -16.71 -3.58
C PHE A 98 9.52 -16.95 -2.62
N ASN A 99 8.44 -17.60 -3.08
CA ASN A 99 7.27 -17.86 -2.25
C ASN A 99 7.53 -18.99 -1.24
N LYS A 100 8.00 -18.65 -0.04
CA LYS A 100 8.28 -19.61 1.03
C LYS A 100 7.01 -20.00 1.81
N PRO A 101 6.99 -21.17 2.51
CA PRO A 101 5.96 -21.46 3.49
C PRO A 101 5.81 -20.32 4.49
N GLY A 102 4.58 -19.99 4.87
CA GLY A 102 4.33 -19.00 5.92
C GLY A 102 4.42 -19.59 7.32
N THR A 103 4.38 -18.70 8.30
CA THR A 103 4.37 -19.02 9.73
C THR A 103 2.94 -18.94 10.23
N VAL A 104 2.55 -19.90 11.06
CA VAL A 104 1.23 -19.93 11.71
C VAL A 104 1.33 -19.15 13.03
N PRO A 105 0.42 -18.20 13.32
CA PRO A 105 0.42 -17.50 14.61
C PRO A 105 0.06 -18.44 15.77
N LEU A 106 0.35 -18.04 17.00
CA LEU A 106 0.02 -18.80 18.21
C LEU A 106 -1.49 -18.89 18.46
N ALA A 107 -2.24 -17.89 18.00
CA ALA A 107 -3.68 -17.83 18.08
C ALA A 107 -4.25 -17.14 16.84
N TYR A 108 -5.43 -17.58 16.41
CA TYR A 108 -6.22 -16.93 15.36
C TYR A 108 -7.16 -15.89 15.96
N THR A 109 -7.41 -14.78 15.25
CA THR A 109 -8.25 -13.68 15.77
C THR A 109 -9.67 -13.67 15.23
N THR A 110 -9.97 -14.52 14.24
CA THR A 110 -11.30 -14.69 13.64
C THR A 110 -11.56 -16.13 13.22
N GLU A 111 -12.83 -16.50 13.18
CA GLU A 111 -13.31 -17.77 12.61
C GLU A 111 -13.71 -17.59 11.14
N ILE A 112 -13.87 -18.70 10.40
CA ILE A 112 -14.28 -18.70 9.00
C ILE A 112 -15.77 -19.04 8.91
N GLU A 113 -16.57 -18.10 8.38
CA GLU A 113 -18.00 -18.27 8.13
C GLU A 113 -18.37 -18.01 6.65
N LYS A 114 -17.99 -16.86 6.11
CA LYS A 114 -18.22 -16.36 4.75
C LYS A 114 -17.03 -16.57 3.81
N GLY A 115 -15.84 -16.82 4.37
CA GLY A 115 -14.58 -16.97 3.68
C GLY A 115 -13.84 -15.66 3.41
N CYS A 116 -12.63 -15.80 2.86
CA CYS A 116 -11.78 -14.67 2.49
C CYS A 116 -12.39 -13.86 1.32
N PRO A 117 -12.44 -12.52 1.37
CA PRO A 117 -11.86 -11.63 2.38
C PRO A 117 -12.88 -11.08 3.40
N HIS A 118 -14.05 -11.70 3.57
CA HIS A 118 -15.12 -11.18 4.44
C HIS A 118 -14.98 -11.58 5.92
N ASP A 119 -14.23 -12.64 6.21
CA ASP A 119 -13.81 -13.00 7.58
C ASP A 119 -12.31 -12.78 7.79
N CYS A 120 -11.74 -11.78 7.09
CA CYS A 120 -10.32 -11.51 7.18
C CYS A 120 -9.96 -11.01 8.58
N GLY A 121 -9.01 -11.68 9.24
CA GLY A 121 -8.56 -11.31 10.58
C GLY A 121 -7.66 -12.38 11.23
N LEU A 122 -6.40 -12.55 10.77
CA LEU A 122 -5.57 -13.75 11.06
C LEU A 122 -6.42 -15.01 11.28
N CYS A 123 -7.17 -15.42 10.25
CA CYS A 123 -8.10 -16.55 10.29
C CYS A 123 -7.37 -17.88 9.98
N PRO A 124 -7.97 -19.06 10.22
CA PRO A 124 -7.34 -20.35 9.89
C PRO A 124 -6.94 -20.55 8.42
N ASP A 125 -7.57 -19.84 7.47
CA ASP A 125 -7.22 -19.87 6.05
C ASP A 125 -6.05 -18.94 5.70
N HIS A 126 -5.68 -18.05 6.62
CA HIS A 126 -4.58 -17.11 6.42
C HIS A 126 -3.23 -17.85 6.55
N GLN A 127 -2.39 -17.67 5.54
CA GLN A 127 -1.18 -18.46 5.29
C GLN A 127 0.09 -17.78 5.84
N GLN A 128 -0.04 -16.81 6.74
CA GLN A 128 1.08 -16.08 7.32
C GLN A 128 0.74 -15.47 8.69
N HIS A 129 1.74 -15.11 9.48
CA HIS A 129 1.59 -14.37 10.74
C HIS A 129 1.77 -12.86 10.57
N ALA A 130 1.51 -12.06 11.62
CA ALA A 130 1.68 -10.62 11.57
C ALA A 130 3.16 -10.20 11.79
N CYS A 131 3.93 -10.03 10.72
CA CYS A 131 5.29 -9.48 10.81
C CYS A 131 5.29 -8.00 11.25
N LEU A 132 4.28 -7.25 10.82
CA LEU A 132 4.10 -5.82 11.13
C LEU A 132 2.66 -5.55 11.55
N GLY A 133 2.48 -5.17 12.81
CA GLY A 133 1.21 -4.65 13.32
C GLY A 133 1.12 -3.14 13.18
N ILE A 134 0.02 -2.62 12.65
CA ILE A 134 -0.23 -1.19 12.44
C ILE A 134 -1.42 -0.76 13.30
N ILE A 135 -1.22 0.24 14.14
CA ILE A 135 -2.26 0.82 15.00
C ILE A 135 -2.59 2.22 14.51
N GLU A 136 -3.81 2.44 14.02
CA GLU A 136 -4.33 3.78 13.75
C GLU A 136 -4.81 4.41 15.06
N VAL A 137 -3.96 5.21 15.71
CA VAL A 137 -4.28 5.78 17.04
C VAL A 137 -5.36 6.87 16.96
N ASN A 138 -5.51 7.49 15.79
CA ASN A 138 -6.51 8.51 15.53
C ASN A 138 -6.86 8.57 14.03
N SER A 139 -7.96 9.25 13.70
CA SER A 139 -8.27 9.60 12.31
C SER A 139 -7.85 11.03 11.92
N ALA A 140 -7.61 11.90 12.90
CA ALA A 140 -7.30 13.30 12.68
C ALA A 140 -5.89 13.50 12.12
N CYS A 141 -5.72 14.50 11.25
CA CYS A 141 -4.44 14.85 10.64
C CYS A 141 -4.32 16.37 10.55
N ASN A 142 -3.10 16.89 10.70
CA ASN A 142 -2.74 18.30 10.50
C ASN A 142 -2.33 18.62 9.04
N MET A 143 -2.65 17.73 8.10
CA MET A 143 -2.55 17.89 6.65
C MET A 143 -3.81 17.34 5.98
N ASP A 144 -4.17 17.88 4.82
CA ASP A 144 -5.33 17.44 4.03
C ASP A 144 -4.92 16.89 2.65
N CYS A 145 -4.07 15.86 2.65
CA CYS A 145 -3.44 15.36 1.42
C CYS A 145 -4.47 14.85 0.38
N PRO A 146 -4.36 15.26 -0.90
CA PRO A 146 -5.16 14.70 -1.99
C PRO A 146 -4.94 13.18 -2.15
N LEU A 147 -3.71 12.68 -2.06
CA LEU A 147 -3.39 11.25 -2.21
C LEU A 147 -3.50 10.45 -0.88
N CYS A 148 -4.38 10.85 0.05
CA CYS A 148 -4.47 10.16 1.34
C CYS A 148 -5.24 8.83 1.21
N PHE A 149 -4.52 7.70 1.19
CA PHE A 149 -5.16 6.37 1.21
C PHE A 149 -6.00 6.15 2.47
N ALA A 150 -5.55 6.70 3.60
CA ALA A 150 -6.25 6.60 4.86
C ALA A 150 -7.51 7.48 4.88
N ASN A 151 -7.69 8.44 3.96
CA ASN A 151 -8.79 9.40 4.01
C ASN A 151 -8.94 10.06 5.39
N ALA A 152 -7.84 10.62 5.91
CA ALA A 152 -7.77 11.20 7.25
C ALA A 152 -8.74 12.39 7.41
N GLY A 153 -9.31 12.55 8.60
CA GLY A 153 -10.32 13.55 8.91
C GLY A 153 -10.83 13.45 10.36
N ALA A 154 -11.82 14.28 10.70
CA ALA A 154 -12.45 14.22 12.02
C ALA A 154 -13.04 12.83 12.28
N GLY A 155 -12.85 12.31 13.50
CA GLY A 155 -13.38 10.99 13.81
C GLY A 155 -13.07 10.52 15.22
N PHE A 156 -12.11 9.62 15.36
CA PHE A 156 -11.85 8.92 16.61
C PHE A 156 -10.43 9.18 17.11
N ASN A 157 -10.24 8.99 18.42
CA ASN A 157 -8.96 8.87 19.09
C ASN A 157 -9.03 7.63 19.98
N LEU A 158 -8.09 6.71 19.84
CA LEU A 158 -7.99 5.57 20.74
C LEU A 158 -7.48 6.03 22.09
N THR A 159 -8.04 5.48 23.17
CA THR A 159 -7.48 5.69 24.50
C THR A 159 -6.19 4.87 24.67
N LEU A 160 -5.37 5.24 25.64
CA LEU A 160 -4.21 4.41 26.01
C LEU A 160 -4.62 2.98 26.34
N GLU A 161 -5.74 2.80 27.05
CA GLU A 161 -6.29 1.48 27.40
C GLU A 161 -6.66 0.65 26.16
N ASP A 162 -7.32 1.26 25.16
CA ASP A 162 -7.61 0.56 23.90
C ASP A 162 -6.30 0.08 23.24
N VAL A 163 -5.26 0.94 23.21
CA VAL A 163 -3.95 0.59 22.62
C VAL A 163 -3.24 -0.48 23.44
N GLU A 164 -3.30 -0.44 24.76
CA GLU A 164 -2.74 -1.48 25.61
C GLU A 164 -3.37 -2.84 25.33
N GLY A 165 -4.70 -2.90 25.21
CA GLY A 165 -5.41 -4.12 24.81
C GLY A 165 -5.01 -4.62 23.42
N ILE A 166 -4.86 -3.72 22.44
CA ILE A 166 -4.35 -4.07 21.10
C ILE A 166 -2.96 -4.73 21.19
N LEU A 167 -2.06 -4.13 21.97
CA LEU A 167 -0.70 -4.63 22.12
C LEU A 167 -0.67 -5.96 22.87
N ASP A 168 -1.56 -6.15 23.84
CA ASP A 168 -1.71 -7.43 24.56
C ASP A 168 -2.17 -8.55 23.62
N HIS A 169 -3.16 -8.29 22.76
CA HIS A 169 -3.57 -9.26 21.74
C HIS A 169 -2.48 -9.56 20.71
N LEU A 170 -1.68 -8.56 20.32
CA LEU A 170 -0.54 -8.80 19.43
C LEU A 170 0.50 -9.72 20.08
N VAL A 171 0.78 -9.53 21.37
CA VAL A 171 1.69 -10.42 22.13
C VAL A 171 1.08 -11.81 22.29
N GLU A 172 -0.24 -11.92 22.47
CA GLU A 172 -0.93 -13.21 22.54
C GLU A 172 -0.80 -14.00 21.24
N THR A 173 -0.98 -13.36 20.07
CA THR A 173 -0.92 -14.04 18.77
C THR A 173 0.50 -14.33 18.29
N GLU A 174 1.46 -13.46 18.60
CA GLU A 174 2.83 -13.56 18.07
C GLU A 174 3.84 -14.09 19.09
N GLY A 175 3.54 -14.01 20.38
CA GLY A 175 4.44 -14.31 21.50
C GLY A 175 5.54 -13.28 21.66
N ASN A 176 6.34 -13.07 20.61
CA ASN A 176 7.41 -12.07 20.55
C ASN A 176 7.24 -11.17 19.32
N PRO A 177 6.32 -10.19 19.35
CA PRO A 177 6.05 -9.34 18.19
C PRO A 177 7.30 -8.60 17.70
N GLU A 178 7.50 -8.59 16.38
CA GLU A 178 8.70 -8.01 15.79
C GLU A 178 8.57 -6.50 15.61
N VAL A 179 7.48 -6.03 15.00
CA VAL A 179 7.30 -4.62 14.70
C VAL A 179 5.88 -4.17 14.99
N VAL A 180 5.75 -3.04 15.70
CA VAL A 180 4.50 -2.27 15.76
C VAL A 180 4.73 -0.87 15.18
N GLN A 181 3.81 -0.41 14.35
CA GLN A 181 3.81 0.92 13.77
C GLN A 181 2.58 1.70 14.23
N PHE A 182 2.82 2.82 14.91
CA PHE A 182 1.78 3.80 15.19
C PHE A 182 1.56 4.67 13.95
N SER A 183 0.31 4.68 13.48
CA SER A 183 -0.17 5.39 12.29
C SER A 183 -1.53 6.03 12.59
N GLY A 184 -2.32 6.38 11.56
CA GLY A 184 -3.63 7.00 11.69
C GLY A 184 -3.87 8.07 10.63
N GLY A 185 -4.39 9.23 11.05
CA GLY A 185 -4.21 10.46 10.29
C GLY A 185 -2.78 10.95 10.46
N GLU A 186 -2.54 11.70 11.53
CA GLU A 186 -1.19 12.00 12.02
C GLU A 186 -1.09 11.54 13.49
N PRO A 187 -0.35 10.47 13.80
CA PRO A 187 -0.28 9.95 15.17
C PRO A 187 0.45 10.92 16.10
N SER A 188 1.38 11.75 15.61
CA SER A 188 2.11 12.68 16.48
C SER A 188 1.23 13.77 17.09
N ILE A 189 0.04 14.06 16.54
CA ILE A 189 -0.91 14.99 17.17
C ILE A 189 -1.78 14.34 18.25
N HIS A 190 -1.71 13.01 18.43
CA HIS A 190 -2.43 12.34 19.50
C HIS A 190 -1.83 12.70 20.87
N PRO A 191 -2.62 13.15 21.86
CA PRO A 191 -2.09 13.65 23.13
C PRO A 191 -1.35 12.60 23.96
N GLN A 192 -1.66 11.31 23.76
CA GLN A 192 -1.07 10.19 24.50
C GLN A 192 -0.07 9.36 23.68
N ILE A 193 0.37 9.83 22.50
CA ILE A 193 1.24 9.04 21.61
C ILE A 193 2.54 8.56 22.30
N ILE A 194 3.12 9.40 23.15
CA ILE A 194 4.34 9.07 23.89
C ILE A 194 4.10 7.92 24.87
N ASP A 195 2.95 7.91 25.54
CA ASP A 195 2.61 6.85 26.49
C ASP A 195 2.24 5.55 25.77
N MET A 196 1.64 5.63 24.58
CA MET A 196 1.41 4.47 23.71
C MET A 196 2.74 3.83 23.24
N ILE A 197 3.73 4.65 22.88
CA ILE A 197 5.08 4.17 22.54
C ILE A 197 5.75 3.50 23.75
N LYS A 198 5.63 4.07 24.95
CA LYS A 198 6.12 3.44 26.19
C LYS A 198 5.42 2.11 26.45
N ALA A 199 4.11 2.04 26.24
CA ALA A 199 3.32 0.82 26.44
C ALA A 199 3.76 -0.32 25.51
N ALA A 200 4.08 -0.01 24.24
CA ALA A 200 4.64 -0.97 23.30
C ALA A 200 6.03 -1.46 23.73
N LYS A 201 6.92 -0.56 24.14
CA LYS A 201 8.27 -0.92 24.63
C LYS A 201 8.23 -1.77 25.89
N LYS A 202 7.32 -1.48 26.82
CA LYS A 202 7.12 -2.26 28.06
C LYS A 202 6.75 -3.73 27.79
N ARG A 203 6.13 -4.00 26.65
CA ARG A 203 5.74 -5.35 26.19
C ARG A 203 6.83 -6.06 25.40
N ASN A 204 8.06 -5.53 25.40
CA ASN A 204 9.22 -6.10 24.70
C ASN A 204 9.00 -6.29 23.18
N ILE A 205 8.14 -5.46 22.56
CA ILE A 205 8.03 -5.42 21.10
C ILE A 205 9.35 -4.90 20.54
N ARG A 206 9.99 -5.67 19.65
CA ARG A 206 11.39 -5.44 19.27
C ARG A 206 11.59 -4.08 18.60
N HIS A 207 10.68 -3.70 17.71
CA HIS A 207 10.74 -2.42 17.01
C HIS A 207 9.42 -1.67 17.12
N VAL A 208 9.53 -0.43 17.60
CA VAL A 208 8.40 0.50 17.69
C VAL A 208 8.64 1.62 16.69
N MET A 209 7.75 1.73 15.72
CA MET A 209 7.82 2.70 14.63
C MET A 209 6.74 3.77 14.80
N LEU A 210 7.09 5.02 14.48
CA LEU A 210 6.16 6.15 14.41
C LEU A 210 6.07 6.63 12.96
N ASN A 211 4.89 6.50 12.35
CA ASN A 211 4.60 7.01 11.01
C ASN A 211 4.17 8.47 11.09
N THR A 212 4.91 9.40 10.48
CA THR A 212 4.65 10.84 10.66
C THR A 212 4.97 11.67 9.43
N ASN A 213 4.23 12.75 9.25
CA ASN A 213 4.51 13.79 8.24
C ASN A 213 5.67 14.72 8.61
N GLY A 214 6.12 14.70 9.87
CA GLY A 214 7.28 15.45 10.36
C GLY A 214 7.00 16.86 10.88
N LYS A 215 5.77 17.40 10.71
CA LYS A 215 5.49 18.81 11.05
C LYS A 215 5.68 19.10 12.54
N ARG A 216 5.19 18.21 13.43
CA ARG A 216 5.39 18.36 14.89
C ARG A 216 6.87 18.27 15.27
N ILE A 217 7.62 17.36 14.65
CA ILE A 217 9.05 17.17 14.90
C ILE A 217 9.84 18.43 14.54
N ALA A 218 9.45 19.13 13.47
CA ALA A 218 10.10 20.37 13.06
C ALA A 218 9.99 21.48 14.13
N ASP A 219 8.88 21.55 14.85
CA ASP A 219 8.50 22.74 15.64
C ASP A 219 8.36 22.53 17.15
N ASP A 220 8.35 21.29 17.65
CA ASP A 220 8.12 20.96 19.07
C ASP A 220 9.39 20.36 19.71
N ASP A 221 10.08 21.16 20.53
CA ASP A 221 11.31 20.76 21.23
C ASP A 221 11.06 19.70 22.31
N GLU A 222 9.93 19.76 23.02
CA GLU A 222 9.61 18.78 24.06
C GLU A 222 9.27 17.43 23.44
N PHE A 223 8.53 17.42 22.33
CA PHE A 223 8.27 16.20 21.58
C PHE A 223 9.57 15.57 21.05
N LEU A 224 10.48 16.39 20.49
CA LEU A 224 11.78 15.92 20.02
C LEU A 224 12.59 15.29 21.17
N ARG A 225 12.64 15.95 22.34
CA ARG A 225 13.31 15.43 23.54
C ARG A 225 12.76 14.06 23.95
N GLN A 226 11.43 13.92 23.99
CA GLN A 226 10.76 12.65 24.31
C GLN A 226 11.04 11.55 23.29
N LEU A 227 11.12 11.88 21.99
CA LEU A 227 11.55 10.93 20.96
C LEU A 227 13.01 10.50 21.16
N GLY A 228 13.90 11.41 21.57
CA GLY A 228 15.29 11.11 21.87
C GLY A 228 15.48 10.15 23.05
N GLU A 229 14.62 10.26 24.08
CA GLU A 229 14.59 9.33 25.23
C GLU A 229 14.07 7.95 24.84
N LEU A 230 12.99 7.89 24.06
CA LEU A 230 12.34 6.63 23.71
C LEU A 230 13.03 5.91 22.55
N ARG A 231 13.66 6.63 21.63
CA ARG A 231 14.25 6.13 20.38
C ARG A 231 13.32 5.16 19.62
N PRO A 232 12.11 5.58 19.21
CA PRO A 232 11.37 4.84 18.18
C PRO A 232 12.04 5.03 16.82
N SER A 233 11.83 4.09 15.90
CA SER A 233 12.19 4.29 14.49
C SER A 233 11.16 5.21 13.83
N ILE A 234 11.61 6.19 13.06
CA ILE A 234 10.71 7.16 12.42
C ILE A 234 10.45 6.74 10.98
N TYR A 235 9.18 6.49 10.66
CA TYR A 235 8.71 6.19 9.31
C TYR A 235 8.20 7.50 8.70
N PHE A 236 9.07 8.18 7.95
CA PHE A 236 8.96 9.60 7.67
C PHE A 236 8.48 9.86 6.24
N GLN A 237 7.33 10.56 6.11
CA GLN A 237 6.79 10.96 4.81
C GLN A 237 7.73 11.95 4.10
N PHE A 238 8.33 11.54 2.97
CA PHE A 238 9.20 12.38 2.16
C PHE A 238 9.08 11.97 0.69
N ASP A 239 8.43 12.80 -0.13
CA ASP A 239 7.98 12.39 -1.47
C ASP A 239 8.86 12.94 -2.61
N GLY A 240 9.78 13.86 -2.32
CA GLY A 240 10.62 14.49 -3.33
C GLY A 240 11.16 15.85 -2.89
N PHE A 241 11.62 16.62 -3.87
CA PHE A 241 12.24 17.93 -3.73
C PHE A 241 11.48 19.01 -4.50
N ALA A 242 10.66 18.65 -5.49
CA ALA A 242 9.84 19.61 -6.21
C ALA A 242 8.63 20.08 -5.39
N ALA A 243 8.36 21.39 -5.40
CA ALA A 243 7.15 21.95 -4.78
C ALA A 243 5.87 21.38 -5.42
N GLU A 244 5.90 21.11 -6.72
CA GLU A 244 4.80 20.50 -7.46
C GLU A 244 4.43 19.11 -6.93
N THR A 245 5.43 18.31 -6.57
CA THR A 245 5.24 17.00 -5.96
C THR A 245 4.43 17.10 -4.67
N TYR A 246 4.78 18.03 -3.78
CA TYR A 246 4.03 18.24 -2.55
C TYR A 246 2.67 18.90 -2.78
N ARG A 247 2.54 19.77 -3.79
CA ARG A 247 1.24 20.34 -4.18
C ARG A 247 0.25 19.24 -4.57
N VAL A 248 0.66 18.33 -5.45
CA VAL A 248 -0.22 17.29 -5.99
C VAL A 248 -0.47 16.18 -4.97
N LEU A 249 0.59 15.66 -4.32
CA LEU A 249 0.44 14.51 -3.43
C LEU A 249 -0.07 14.88 -2.04
N ARG A 250 0.34 16.06 -1.53
CA ARG A 250 0.15 16.45 -0.12
C ARG A 250 -0.68 17.71 0.08
N GLY A 251 -0.93 18.50 -0.97
CA GLY A 251 -1.69 19.76 -0.89
C GLY A 251 -0.91 20.93 -0.30
N GLU A 252 0.39 20.77 -0.05
CA GLU A 252 1.24 21.77 0.63
C GLU A 252 2.56 21.98 -0.14
N PRO A 253 2.61 22.83 -1.18
CA PRO A 253 3.79 22.98 -2.04
C PRO A 253 5.08 23.39 -1.30
N ASP A 254 4.95 24.17 -0.23
CA ASP A 254 6.08 24.78 0.50
C ASP A 254 6.51 23.97 1.74
N ILE A 255 6.11 22.70 1.85
CA ILE A 255 6.39 21.88 3.05
C ILE A 255 7.85 21.38 3.15
N LEU A 256 8.61 21.38 2.04
CA LEU A 256 9.94 20.79 2.00
C LEU A 256 10.92 21.39 3.04
N PRO A 257 11.05 22.71 3.22
CA PRO A 257 11.93 23.27 4.26
C PRO A 257 11.60 22.79 5.68
N GLN A 258 10.31 22.63 5.99
CA GLN A 258 9.87 22.10 7.29
C GLN A 258 10.25 20.61 7.43
N LYS A 259 10.16 19.82 6.35
CA LYS A 259 10.60 18.42 6.36
C LYS A 259 12.11 18.28 6.54
N LEU A 260 12.90 19.10 5.87
CA LEU A 260 14.36 19.10 6.02
C LEU A 260 14.76 19.47 7.45
N ARG A 261 14.15 20.52 8.02
CA ARG A 261 14.37 20.88 9.43
C ARG A 261 14.00 19.76 10.39
N ALA A 262 12.92 19.02 10.14
CA ALA A 262 12.55 17.87 10.95
C ALA A 262 13.62 16.76 10.89
N LEU A 263 14.18 16.49 9.70
CA LEU A 263 15.23 15.50 9.52
C LEU A 263 16.53 15.92 10.22
N ASP A 264 16.93 17.19 10.13
CA ASP A 264 18.10 17.73 10.84
C ASP A 264 17.94 17.55 12.36
N ARG A 265 16.77 17.89 12.90
CA ARG A 265 16.44 17.70 14.32
C ARG A 265 16.45 16.23 14.75
N LEU A 266 15.99 15.33 13.88
CA LEU A 266 16.07 13.88 14.11
C LEU A 266 17.52 13.40 14.12
N ALA A 267 18.40 14.00 13.32
CA ALA A 267 19.83 13.71 13.36
C ALA A 267 20.47 14.16 14.67
N GLU A 268 20.09 15.33 15.21
CA GLU A 268 20.60 15.86 16.48
C GLU A 268 20.40 14.89 17.66
N ILE A 269 19.28 14.15 17.67
CA ILE A 269 18.97 13.15 18.70
C ILE A 269 19.42 11.73 18.34
N GLY A 270 20.09 11.54 17.20
CA GLY A 270 20.54 10.24 16.70
C GLY A 270 19.41 9.27 16.37
N ALA A 271 18.26 9.77 15.90
CA ALA A 271 17.12 8.92 15.55
C ALA A 271 17.37 8.13 14.26
N HIS A 272 16.73 6.97 14.14
CA HIS A 272 16.74 6.16 12.91
C HIS A 272 15.52 6.48 12.07
N VAL A 273 15.75 6.98 10.85
CA VAL A 273 14.70 7.40 9.92
C VAL A 273 14.65 6.49 8.70
N VAL A 274 13.45 6.08 8.33
CA VAL A 274 13.14 5.49 7.02
C VAL A 274 12.35 6.52 6.23
N LEU A 275 12.86 6.98 5.08
CA LEU A 275 12.09 7.86 4.19
C LEU A 275 11.03 7.06 3.44
N VAL A 276 9.84 7.64 3.31
CA VAL A 276 8.68 6.96 2.74
C VAL A 276 8.05 7.83 1.66
N PRO A 277 8.59 7.77 0.43
CA PRO A 277 7.98 8.41 -0.72
C PRO A 277 6.78 7.60 -1.21
N ALA A 278 5.62 8.25 -1.29
CA ALA A 278 4.55 7.81 -2.16
C ALA A 278 4.90 8.23 -3.59
N VAL A 279 5.01 7.25 -4.50
CA VAL A 279 5.47 7.51 -5.88
C VAL A 279 4.31 7.38 -6.85
N ASP A 280 4.03 8.44 -7.57
CA ASP A 280 3.12 8.45 -8.71
C ASP A 280 3.92 8.57 -10.02
N ARG A 281 3.47 7.86 -11.05
CA ARG A 281 4.14 7.77 -12.36
C ARG A 281 4.36 9.14 -13.00
N PHE A 282 3.39 10.04 -12.87
CA PHE A 282 3.36 11.31 -13.58
C PHE A 282 3.73 12.50 -12.70
N VAL A 283 3.87 12.28 -11.39
CA VAL A 283 4.20 13.35 -10.44
C VAL A 283 5.68 13.32 -10.07
N ASN A 284 6.18 12.25 -9.44
CA ASN A 284 7.49 12.25 -8.78
C ASN A 284 8.36 11.02 -9.08
N LEU A 285 7.97 10.14 -10.00
CA LEU A 285 8.81 9.03 -10.44
C LEU A 285 10.20 9.51 -10.92
N HIS A 286 10.29 10.70 -11.50
CA HIS A 286 11.53 11.33 -11.95
C HIS A 286 12.48 11.77 -10.82
N GLU A 287 12.04 11.69 -9.55
CA GLU A 287 12.81 12.12 -8.37
C GLU A 287 13.41 10.96 -7.56
N VAL A 288 13.09 9.70 -7.88
CA VAL A 288 13.47 8.54 -7.05
C VAL A 288 14.97 8.41 -6.83
N GLY A 289 15.79 8.70 -7.86
CA GLY A 289 17.25 8.69 -7.71
C GLY A 289 17.79 9.83 -6.86
N ALA A 290 17.13 11.00 -6.88
CA ALA A 290 17.49 12.12 -6.00
C ALA A 290 17.18 11.80 -4.53
N ILE A 291 16.06 11.13 -4.27
CA ILE A 291 15.67 10.67 -2.93
C ILE A 291 16.69 9.65 -2.40
N VAL A 292 17.16 8.72 -3.24
CA VAL A 292 18.23 7.78 -2.87
C VAL A 292 19.51 8.51 -2.47
N ARG A 293 19.99 9.44 -3.32
CA ARG A 293 21.22 10.19 -3.03
C ARG A 293 21.13 10.97 -1.73
N PHE A 294 20.00 11.65 -1.50
CA PHE A 294 19.77 12.39 -0.26
C PHE A 294 19.72 11.46 0.95
N GLY A 295 18.99 10.34 0.87
CA GLY A 295 18.92 9.37 1.95
C GLY A 295 20.28 8.79 2.33
N LEU A 296 21.13 8.46 1.35
CA LEU A 296 22.48 7.95 1.59
C LEU A 296 23.41 8.99 2.24
N GLN A 297 23.16 10.28 2.05
CA GLN A 297 23.99 11.36 2.60
C GLN A 297 23.51 11.85 3.98
N HIS A 298 22.23 11.72 4.28
CA HIS A 298 21.64 12.32 5.46
C HIS A 298 21.88 11.45 6.72
N PRO A 299 22.47 11.98 7.81
CA PRO A 299 22.93 11.18 8.96
C PRO A 299 21.82 10.44 9.74
N ALA A 300 20.61 10.99 9.77
CA ALA A 300 19.45 10.32 10.40
C ALA A 300 18.86 9.18 9.56
N VAL A 301 19.08 9.17 8.25
CA VAL A 301 18.37 8.27 7.33
C VAL A 301 19.13 6.95 7.22
N ARG A 302 18.42 5.85 7.52
CA ARG A 302 18.94 4.48 7.48
C ARG A 302 18.28 3.61 6.41
N GLY A 303 17.22 4.10 5.80
CA GLY A 303 16.62 3.44 4.66
C GLY A 303 15.54 4.25 3.95
N ILE A 304 15.06 3.70 2.85
CA ILE A 304 13.97 4.24 2.04
C ILE A 304 12.97 3.12 1.78
N ASN A 305 11.67 3.41 1.89
CA ASN A 305 10.60 2.53 1.49
C ASN A 305 9.72 3.22 0.43
N PHE A 306 10.00 2.96 -0.84
CA PHE A 306 9.20 3.46 -1.95
C PHE A 306 7.84 2.74 -2.00
N GLN A 307 6.78 3.53 -2.05
CA GLN A 307 5.41 3.00 -2.12
C GLN A 307 4.74 3.52 -3.39
N PRO A 308 4.53 2.69 -4.42
CA PRO A 308 3.71 3.08 -5.56
C PRO A 308 2.33 3.54 -5.09
N ALA A 309 1.87 4.67 -5.61
CA ALA A 309 0.53 5.17 -5.37
C ALA A 309 -0.51 4.14 -5.85
N PHE A 310 -1.53 3.89 -5.03
CA PHE A 310 -2.60 2.94 -5.32
C PHE A 310 -3.96 3.58 -5.10
N GLN A 311 -4.97 3.11 -5.85
CA GLN A 311 -6.31 3.68 -5.79
C GLN A 311 -7.05 3.28 -4.51
N SER A 312 -6.89 4.08 -3.46
CA SER A 312 -7.60 3.94 -2.19
C SER A 312 -7.80 5.30 -1.54
N GLY A 313 -8.83 5.45 -0.72
CA GLY A 313 -9.11 6.69 0.02
C GLY A 313 -9.41 7.87 -0.89
N ARG A 314 -8.69 8.99 -0.72
CA ARG A 314 -8.89 10.24 -1.50
C ARG A 314 -8.24 10.25 -2.89
N HIS A 315 -7.70 9.11 -3.33
CA HIS A 315 -7.08 8.99 -4.64
C HIS A 315 -8.07 9.39 -5.75
N GLY A 316 -7.66 10.34 -6.60
CA GLY A 316 -8.46 10.77 -7.75
C GLY A 316 -8.64 9.66 -8.79
N GLU A 317 -9.44 9.91 -9.84
CA GLU A 317 -9.53 9.00 -10.97
C GLU A 317 -8.16 8.84 -11.63
N SER A 318 -7.69 7.60 -11.76
CA SER A 318 -6.52 7.28 -12.57
C SER A 318 -6.79 6.06 -13.45
N ASP A 319 -6.08 5.97 -14.56
CA ASP A 319 -6.21 4.83 -15.46
C ASP A 319 -5.59 3.58 -14.81
N PRO A 320 -6.38 2.53 -14.49
CA PRO A 320 -5.87 1.30 -13.87
C PRO A 320 -4.86 0.57 -14.77
N MET A 321 -4.78 0.91 -16.06
CA MET A 321 -3.80 0.37 -17.00
C MET A 321 -2.45 1.09 -16.95
N GLN A 322 -2.38 2.28 -16.35
CA GLN A 322 -1.17 3.10 -16.22
C GLN A 322 -0.59 3.12 -14.80
N ARG A 323 -1.11 2.26 -13.92
CA ARG A 323 -0.62 2.07 -12.56
C ARG A 323 0.91 1.94 -12.51
N LEU A 324 1.53 2.54 -11.50
CA LEU A 324 2.94 2.36 -11.22
C LEU A 324 3.16 1.05 -10.44
N THR A 325 4.14 0.25 -10.85
CA THR A 325 4.47 -1.04 -10.22
C THR A 325 5.93 -1.09 -9.79
N ILE A 326 6.30 -2.10 -8.98
CA ILE A 326 7.70 -2.29 -8.52
C ILE A 326 8.70 -2.24 -9.69
N PRO A 327 8.52 -3.00 -10.81
CA PRO A 327 9.44 -2.95 -11.94
C PRO A 327 9.67 -1.55 -12.52
N ASP A 328 8.63 -0.71 -12.57
CA ASP A 328 8.76 0.65 -13.09
C ASP A 328 9.69 1.51 -12.23
N ILE A 329 9.55 1.41 -10.90
CA ILE A 329 10.43 2.14 -9.96
C ILE A 329 11.85 1.58 -10.01
N LEU A 330 12.02 0.26 -10.11
CA LEU A 330 13.34 -0.34 -10.22
C LEU A 330 14.09 0.11 -11.48
N GLN A 331 13.41 0.17 -12.62
CA GLN A 331 13.97 0.71 -13.87
C GLN A 331 14.33 2.19 -13.71
N ALA A 332 13.44 2.99 -13.13
CA ALA A 332 13.69 4.40 -12.87
C ALA A 332 14.89 4.62 -11.92
N LEU A 333 15.05 3.77 -10.90
CA LEU A 333 16.20 3.79 -10.00
C LEU A 333 17.49 3.46 -10.74
N GLU A 334 17.49 2.45 -11.60
CA GLU A 334 18.67 2.08 -12.39
C GLU A 334 19.12 3.21 -13.30
N GLU A 335 18.17 3.82 -14.03
CA GLU A 335 18.44 4.96 -14.89
C GLU A 335 18.94 6.17 -14.09
N GLN A 336 18.23 6.56 -13.02
CA GLN A 336 18.50 7.81 -12.29
C GLN A 336 19.69 7.71 -11.33
N THR A 337 20.18 6.51 -11.03
CA THR A 337 21.40 6.28 -10.25
C THR A 337 22.62 5.94 -11.11
N ASN A 338 22.50 6.03 -12.44
CA ASN A 338 23.55 5.66 -13.39
C ASN A 338 24.09 4.25 -13.13
N SER A 339 23.18 3.28 -12.95
CA SER A 339 23.48 1.87 -12.67
C SER A 339 24.22 1.60 -11.35
N THR A 340 24.34 2.60 -10.46
CA THR A 340 24.81 2.37 -9.08
C THR A 340 23.93 1.32 -8.41
N LEU A 341 22.61 1.45 -8.57
CA LEU A 341 21.64 0.41 -8.27
C LEU A 341 21.15 -0.16 -9.59
N MET A 342 21.05 -1.47 -9.71
CA MET A 342 20.46 -2.16 -10.86
C MET A 342 19.20 -2.92 -10.43
N VAL A 343 18.28 -3.18 -11.35
CA VAL A 343 17.08 -4.01 -11.11
C VAL A 343 17.47 -5.36 -10.48
N SER A 344 18.56 -5.97 -10.94
CA SER A 344 19.08 -7.25 -10.44
C SER A 344 19.56 -7.21 -8.99
N ASP A 345 19.79 -6.01 -8.42
CA ASP A 345 20.24 -5.88 -7.05
C ASP A 345 19.09 -6.02 -6.03
N PHE A 346 17.85 -6.04 -6.50
CA PHE A 346 16.65 -6.11 -5.66
C PHE A 346 16.06 -7.50 -5.66
N VAL A 347 15.68 -7.96 -4.47
CA VAL A 347 15.20 -9.32 -4.23
C VAL A 347 13.79 -9.29 -3.65
N PRO A 348 12.85 -10.09 -4.17
CA PRO A 348 11.53 -10.27 -3.58
C PRO A 348 11.60 -10.75 -2.13
N VAL A 349 10.80 -10.13 -1.25
CA VAL A 349 10.74 -10.53 0.17
C VAL A 349 9.83 -11.76 0.31
N PRO A 350 10.31 -12.87 0.89
CA PRO A 350 9.59 -14.15 0.93
C PRO A 350 8.47 -14.25 1.97
N CYS A 351 8.43 -13.39 3.00
CA CYS A 351 7.42 -13.50 4.06
C CYS A 351 6.02 -13.09 3.55
N CYS A 352 5.88 -11.98 2.83
CA CYS A 352 4.66 -11.68 2.09
C CYS A 352 4.63 -12.40 0.74
N PHE A 353 3.58 -12.18 -0.05
CA PHE A 353 3.60 -12.65 -1.43
C PHE A 353 4.75 -11.95 -2.21
N PRO A 354 5.59 -12.66 -2.99
CA PRO A 354 6.82 -12.09 -3.57
C PRO A 354 6.64 -10.87 -4.47
N THR A 355 5.46 -10.71 -5.07
CA THR A 355 5.18 -9.55 -5.94
C THR A 355 4.77 -8.31 -5.16
N CYS A 356 4.60 -8.40 -3.83
CA CYS A 356 4.20 -7.28 -2.98
C CYS A 356 5.38 -6.45 -2.48
N ASN A 357 6.58 -7.01 -2.41
CA ASN A 357 7.72 -6.32 -1.83
C ASN A 357 9.05 -6.76 -2.46
N SER A 358 9.92 -5.80 -2.72
CA SER A 358 11.28 -6.02 -3.18
C SER A 358 12.27 -5.19 -2.37
N VAL A 359 13.40 -5.75 -2.00
CA VAL A 359 14.39 -5.09 -1.12
C VAL A 359 15.80 -5.26 -1.63
N THR A 360 16.63 -4.24 -1.40
CA THR A 360 18.08 -4.33 -1.45
C THR A 360 18.70 -3.68 -0.22
N TYR A 361 19.90 -4.14 0.12
CA TYR A 361 20.74 -3.56 1.15
C TYR A 361 22.01 -3.08 0.49
N VAL A 362 22.44 -1.87 0.82
CA VAL A 362 23.67 -1.29 0.30
C VAL A 362 24.61 -0.97 1.44
N ILE A 363 25.89 -1.22 1.19
CA ILE A 363 26.97 -0.75 2.05
C ILE A 363 27.36 0.62 1.52
N ASN A 364 27.30 1.63 2.38
CA ASN A 364 27.66 3.01 2.07
C ASN A 364 28.77 3.46 3.02
N ASP A 365 30.02 3.46 2.54
CA ASP A 365 31.18 3.93 3.31
C ASP A 365 31.49 5.42 3.10
N GLY A 366 30.61 6.14 2.39
CA GLY A 366 30.76 7.56 2.06
C GLY A 366 31.43 7.83 0.71
N GLU A 367 32.18 6.87 0.17
CA GLU A 367 32.80 6.97 -1.16
C GLU A 367 32.15 6.02 -2.16
N THR A 368 31.74 4.83 -1.70
CA THR A 368 31.18 3.75 -2.51
C THR A 368 29.82 3.33 -1.98
N VAL A 369 28.88 3.12 -2.91
CA VAL A 369 27.57 2.50 -2.65
C VAL A 369 27.57 1.13 -3.30
N LEU A 370 27.66 0.08 -2.49
CA LEU A 370 27.76 -1.30 -2.97
C LEU A 370 26.53 -2.12 -2.56
N PRO A 371 25.66 -2.52 -3.51
CA PRO A 371 24.58 -3.45 -3.24
C PRO A 371 25.10 -4.81 -2.79
N MET A 372 24.55 -5.31 -1.69
CA MET A 372 24.98 -6.56 -1.06
C MET A 372 24.81 -7.77 -1.96
N THR A 373 23.79 -7.76 -2.81
CA THR A 373 23.49 -8.83 -3.77
C THR A 373 24.61 -9.08 -4.78
N ARG A 374 25.52 -8.12 -4.96
CA ARG A 374 26.73 -8.26 -5.79
C ARG A 374 27.89 -8.94 -5.05
N VAL A 375 27.85 -8.94 -3.72
CA VAL A 375 28.85 -9.56 -2.84
C VAL A 375 28.37 -10.93 -2.36
N LEU A 376 27.07 -11.07 -2.10
CA LEU A 376 26.41 -12.27 -1.65
C LEU A 376 25.48 -12.78 -2.75
N ASN A 377 25.74 -13.97 -3.28
CA ASN A 377 24.84 -14.58 -4.25
C ASN A 377 23.55 -15.06 -3.57
N VAL A 378 22.53 -14.19 -3.54
CA VAL A 378 21.23 -14.45 -2.88
C VAL A 378 20.52 -15.68 -3.44
N GLU A 379 20.77 -16.07 -4.69
CA GLU A 379 20.13 -17.23 -5.32
C GLU A 379 20.58 -18.57 -4.69
N ASN A 380 21.86 -18.68 -4.29
CA ASN A 380 22.36 -19.85 -3.57
C ASN A 380 21.69 -20.07 -2.20
N TYR A 381 21.10 -19.02 -1.62
CA TYR A 381 20.36 -19.09 -0.36
C TYR A 381 18.89 -19.49 -0.54
N LEU A 382 18.35 -19.44 -1.76
CA LEU A 382 16.99 -19.90 -2.08
C LEU A 382 16.98 -21.38 -2.44
N ASP A 383 18.02 -21.86 -3.12
CA ASP A 383 18.26 -23.28 -3.39
C ASP A 383 18.51 -24.13 -2.13
N TYR A 384 18.70 -23.47 -0.98
CA TYR A 384 18.77 -24.11 0.34
C TYR A 384 17.44 -24.79 0.75
N ILE A 385 16.30 -24.39 0.17
CA ILE A 385 14.97 -24.93 0.52
C ILE A 385 14.55 -26.10 -0.40
N THR A 386 15.28 -26.36 -1.49
CA THR A 386 15.00 -27.44 -2.46
C THR A 386 15.76 -28.74 -2.17
N ASN A 387 16.07 -29.06 -0.91
CA ASN A 387 16.76 -30.31 -0.53
C ASN A 387 18.12 -30.50 -1.23
N ARG A 388 18.88 -29.43 -1.48
CA ARG A 388 20.30 -29.56 -1.80
C ARG A 388 21.11 -29.27 -0.55
N ALA A 389 21.78 -30.32 -0.06
CA ALA A 389 22.82 -30.20 0.94
C ALA A 389 23.91 -29.25 0.40
N VAL A 390 23.83 -27.97 0.79
CA VAL A 390 24.98 -27.08 0.78
C VAL A 390 25.67 -27.32 2.11
N PRO A 391 26.78 -28.07 2.15
CA PRO A 391 27.56 -28.22 3.36
C PRO A 391 28.16 -26.85 3.72
N ASP A 392 28.21 -26.52 5.01
CA ASP A 392 28.94 -25.36 5.58
C ASP A 392 28.26 -23.99 5.63
N ILE A 393 26.97 -23.89 5.97
CA ILE A 393 26.43 -22.64 6.56
C ILE A 393 25.89 -22.96 7.96
N SER A 394 26.38 -22.26 8.99
CA SER A 394 25.92 -22.46 10.37
C SER A 394 24.46 -21.98 10.54
N GLU A 395 23.70 -22.59 11.45
CA GLU A 395 22.30 -22.20 11.72
C GLU A 395 22.16 -20.74 12.20
N ASP A 396 23.20 -20.16 12.79
CA ASP A 396 23.21 -18.76 13.22
C ASP A 396 23.30 -17.79 12.04
N ILE A 397 24.08 -18.13 11.02
CA ILE A 397 24.18 -17.39 9.75
C ILE A 397 22.84 -17.46 9.00
N LYS A 398 22.20 -18.63 9.01
CA LYS A 398 20.88 -18.82 8.41
C LYS A 398 19.81 -17.95 9.04
N LYS A 399 19.67 -17.98 10.38
CA LYS A 399 18.72 -17.12 11.11
C LYS A 399 18.99 -15.64 10.89
N ALA A 400 20.25 -15.30 10.69
CA ALA A 400 20.67 -13.95 10.42
C ALA A 400 20.20 -13.47 9.04
N LEU A 401 20.46 -14.25 8.00
CA LEU A 401 20.00 -13.99 6.64
C LEU A 401 18.46 -13.94 6.59
N GLU A 402 17.75 -14.90 7.20
CA GLU A 402 16.28 -14.91 7.26
C GLU A 402 15.67 -13.64 7.87
N GLY A 403 16.33 -13.06 8.88
CA GLY A 403 15.88 -11.79 9.45
C GLY A 403 16.15 -10.58 8.57
N LEU A 404 17.24 -10.58 7.79
CA LEU A 404 17.53 -9.50 6.83
C LEU A 404 16.50 -9.46 5.70
N TRP A 405 16.09 -10.58 5.13
CA TRP A 405 15.05 -10.60 4.08
C TRP A 405 13.65 -10.87 4.63
N SER A 406 13.35 -10.38 5.84
CA SER A 406 11.99 -10.35 6.39
C SER A 406 11.34 -8.97 6.21
N SER A 407 10.01 -8.90 6.11
CA SER A 407 9.29 -7.61 6.08
C SER A 407 9.34 -6.85 7.40
N SER A 408 9.71 -7.56 8.48
CA SER A 408 10.00 -7.01 9.79
C SER A 408 11.41 -6.45 9.93
N ALA A 409 12.24 -6.56 8.88
CA ALA A 409 13.57 -5.97 8.87
C ALA A 409 13.44 -4.44 8.97
N VAL A 410 13.73 -3.90 10.15
CA VAL A 410 13.79 -2.45 10.37
C VAL A 410 15.18 -1.96 10.03
N ALA A 411 15.25 -1.02 9.09
CA ALA A 411 16.49 -0.40 8.65
C ALA A 411 17.25 0.21 9.84
N GLY A 412 18.53 -0.13 9.95
CA GLY A 412 19.39 0.35 11.04
C GLY A 412 19.09 -0.23 12.42
N SER A 413 18.37 -1.34 12.54
CA SER A 413 18.18 -2.02 13.85
C SER A 413 19.42 -2.81 14.27
N ASP A 414 19.72 -2.84 15.58
CA ASP A 414 20.84 -3.63 16.14
C ASP A 414 20.77 -5.10 15.74
N LYS A 415 19.57 -5.66 15.58
CA LYS A 415 19.38 -7.04 15.11
C LYS A 415 19.71 -7.18 13.63
N ALA A 416 19.20 -6.33 12.74
CA ALA A 416 19.58 -6.37 11.32
C ALA A 416 21.11 -6.18 11.16
N MET A 417 21.70 -5.31 11.98
CA MET A 417 23.14 -5.06 12.07
C MET A 417 23.93 -6.29 12.56
N GLN A 418 23.47 -6.97 13.62
CA GLN A 418 24.10 -8.19 14.15
C GLN A 418 23.91 -9.40 13.23
N GLN A 419 22.73 -9.54 12.63
CA GLN A 419 22.45 -10.56 11.64
C GLN A 419 23.33 -10.35 10.40
N PHE A 420 23.50 -9.11 9.98
CA PHE A 420 24.45 -8.79 8.94
C PHE A 420 25.90 -9.11 9.32
N ALA A 421 26.34 -8.73 10.53
CA ALA A 421 27.66 -9.08 11.05
C ALA A 421 27.92 -10.60 11.03
N LEU A 422 26.95 -11.40 11.46
CA LEU A 422 27.01 -12.86 11.43
C LEU A 422 27.03 -13.40 9.99
N SER A 423 26.22 -12.84 9.10
CA SER A 423 26.17 -13.20 7.67
C SER A 423 27.47 -12.88 6.94
N CYS A 424 28.14 -11.82 7.34
CA CYS A 424 29.40 -11.37 6.77
C CYS A 424 30.61 -12.12 7.34
N ALA A 425 30.58 -12.51 8.63
CA ALA A 425 31.58 -13.39 9.25
C ALA A 425 31.60 -14.79 8.62
N ALA A 426 30.45 -15.28 8.13
CA ALA A 426 30.33 -16.51 7.34
C ALA A 426 31.19 -16.52 6.07
N CYS A 427 31.40 -15.35 5.47
CA CYS A 427 32.00 -15.19 4.15
C CYS A 427 33.52 -15.00 4.19
N SER A 428 34.17 -15.28 5.33
CA SER A 428 35.63 -15.13 5.52
C SER A 428 36.14 -13.72 5.19
N LEU A 429 35.42 -12.69 5.66
CA LEU A 429 35.95 -11.32 5.65
C LEU A 429 37.21 -11.23 6.54
N PRO A 430 38.15 -10.33 6.22
CA PRO A 430 39.43 -10.25 6.93
C PRO A 430 39.25 -10.01 8.43
N ASP A 431 40.05 -10.70 9.23
CA ASP A 431 40.14 -10.52 10.68
C ASP A 431 40.38 -9.04 11.02
N GLY A 432 39.50 -8.44 11.83
CA GLY A 432 39.64 -7.05 12.31
C GLY A 432 38.59 -6.05 11.82
N LEU A 433 37.55 -6.50 11.11
CA LEU A 433 36.42 -5.64 10.75
C LEU A 433 35.59 -5.28 12.00
N ASP A 434 35.55 -3.99 12.36
CA ASP A 434 34.64 -3.51 13.41
C ASP A 434 33.19 -3.63 12.93
N LEU A 435 32.52 -4.67 13.41
CA LEU A 435 31.14 -5.02 13.07
C LEU A 435 30.16 -3.88 13.39
N ASN A 436 30.44 -3.03 14.37
CA ASN A 436 29.58 -1.90 14.71
C ASN A 436 29.70 -0.78 13.66
N THR A 437 30.93 -0.41 13.30
CA THR A 437 31.18 0.59 12.24
C THR A 437 30.68 0.11 10.88
N PHE A 438 30.87 -1.18 10.57
CA PHE A 438 30.40 -1.78 9.33
C PHE A 438 28.87 -1.82 9.26
N ALA A 439 28.20 -2.18 10.35
CA ALA A 439 26.76 -2.26 10.37
C ALA A 439 26.08 -0.87 10.39
N GLN A 440 26.76 0.17 10.88
CA GLN A 440 26.32 1.57 10.76
C GLN A 440 26.32 2.07 9.31
N ASN A 441 27.04 1.40 8.41
CA ASN A 441 27.12 1.76 6.99
C ASN A 441 26.09 1.02 6.12
N ILE A 442 25.21 0.20 6.73
CA ILE A 442 24.14 -0.47 6.00
C ILE A 442 22.98 0.49 5.79
N PHE A 443 22.50 0.52 4.55
CA PHE A 443 21.32 1.27 4.17
C PHE A 443 20.34 0.37 3.43
N MET A 444 19.07 0.41 3.83
CA MET A 444 18.02 -0.44 3.24
C MET A 444 17.21 0.35 2.21
N ILE A 445 17.00 -0.21 1.02
CA ILE A 445 16.07 0.33 0.03
C ILE A 445 15.01 -0.73 -0.26
N MET A 446 13.78 -0.43 0.10
CA MET A 446 12.63 -1.30 -0.04
C MET A 446 11.61 -0.67 -0.98
N LEU A 447 10.88 -1.50 -1.71
CA LEU A 447 9.71 -1.15 -2.47
C LEU A 447 8.55 -1.98 -1.95
N GLN A 448 7.47 -1.32 -1.56
CA GLN A 448 6.26 -1.97 -1.07
C GLN A 448 5.08 -1.57 -1.95
N ASP A 449 4.50 -2.56 -2.63
CA ASP A 449 3.30 -2.38 -3.44
C ASP A 449 2.04 -2.80 -2.65
N PHE A 450 0.93 -2.11 -2.88
CA PHE A 450 -0.35 -2.38 -2.23
C PHE A 450 -1.45 -2.54 -3.27
N MET A 451 -2.28 -3.57 -3.09
CA MET A 451 -3.42 -3.82 -3.97
C MET A 451 -4.51 -2.76 -3.77
N ASP A 452 -5.22 -2.47 -4.85
CA ASP A 452 -6.42 -1.63 -4.90
C ASP A 452 -7.63 -2.45 -5.41
N PRO A 453 -8.84 -1.89 -5.50
CA PRO A 453 -10.00 -2.64 -5.96
C PRO A 453 -9.88 -3.14 -7.39
N TRP A 454 -8.96 -2.66 -8.23
CA TRP A 454 -8.74 -3.15 -9.61
C TRP A 454 -7.82 -4.37 -9.64
N THR A 455 -6.81 -4.39 -8.77
CA THR A 455 -5.72 -5.38 -8.73
C THR A 455 -5.81 -6.34 -7.54
N PHE A 456 -6.84 -6.22 -6.70
CA PHE A 456 -7.05 -7.06 -5.52
C PHE A 456 -6.96 -8.55 -5.85
N ASN A 457 -5.99 -9.24 -5.26
CA ASN A 457 -5.73 -10.66 -5.48
C ASN A 457 -5.81 -11.40 -4.14
N GLN A 458 -6.82 -12.27 -3.99
CA GLN A 458 -7.02 -13.04 -2.78
C GLN A 458 -5.80 -13.91 -2.43
N LYS A 459 -5.10 -14.46 -3.43
CA LYS A 459 -3.87 -15.25 -3.23
C LYS A 459 -2.81 -14.45 -2.48
N ASN A 460 -2.61 -13.19 -2.87
CA ASN A 460 -1.64 -12.31 -2.22
C ASN A 460 -2.11 -11.92 -0.81
N LEU A 461 -3.41 -11.68 -0.65
CA LEU A 461 -4.01 -11.33 0.63
C LEU A 461 -3.87 -12.44 1.68
N MET A 462 -4.04 -13.70 1.28
CA MET A 462 -3.88 -14.85 2.17
C MET A 462 -2.47 -14.96 2.73
N LYS A 463 -1.47 -14.32 2.12
CA LYS A 463 -0.09 -14.27 2.60
C LYS A 463 0.35 -12.85 3.00
N CYS A 464 -0.59 -11.96 3.28
CA CYS A 464 -0.24 -10.66 3.86
C CYS A 464 0.36 -10.87 5.25
N CYS A 465 1.27 -10.00 5.65
CA CYS A 465 1.90 -10.04 6.98
C CYS A 465 1.92 -8.64 7.62
N LYS A 466 1.06 -7.75 7.10
CA LYS A 466 0.97 -6.34 7.46
C LYS A 466 -0.46 -6.10 7.87
N GLU A 467 -0.68 -6.11 9.16
CA GLU A 467 -2.02 -6.20 9.74
C GLU A 467 -2.40 -4.89 10.40
N ILE A 468 -3.62 -4.41 10.15
CA ILE A 468 -4.24 -3.34 10.91
C ILE A 468 -4.80 -3.96 12.18
N LEU A 469 -4.30 -3.52 13.32
CA LEU A 469 -4.70 -4.03 14.63
C LEU A 469 -5.83 -3.18 15.19
N LEU A 470 -6.91 -3.84 15.62
CA LEU A 470 -8.11 -3.19 16.12
C LEU A 470 -8.33 -3.44 17.62
N PRO A 471 -9.03 -2.54 18.34
CA PRO A 471 -9.22 -2.63 19.80
C PRO A 471 -9.84 -3.92 20.35
N ASP A 472 -10.49 -4.71 19.50
CA ASP A 472 -11.14 -5.97 19.85
C ASP A 472 -10.29 -7.20 19.47
N GLY A 473 -8.99 -7.01 19.25
CA GLY A 473 -8.02 -8.06 18.96
C GLY A 473 -7.98 -8.49 17.49
N LYS A 474 -8.88 -8.02 16.64
CA LYS A 474 -8.88 -8.35 15.20
C LYS A 474 -7.65 -7.78 14.51
N GLN A 475 -7.00 -8.61 13.69
CA GLN A 475 -5.79 -8.26 12.92
C GLN A 475 -6.05 -8.42 11.43
N ILE A 476 -6.42 -7.32 10.76
CA ILE A 476 -6.96 -7.36 9.39
C ILE A 476 -5.87 -6.96 8.38
N PRO A 477 -5.63 -7.76 7.33
CA PRO A 477 -4.62 -7.46 6.33
C PRO A 477 -4.79 -6.09 5.73
N PHE A 478 -3.70 -5.33 5.59
CA PHE A 478 -3.72 -3.93 5.17
C PHE A 478 -4.55 -3.71 3.90
N CYS A 479 -4.36 -4.53 2.87
CA CYS A 479 -5.11 -4.41 1.63
C CYS A 479 -6.60 -4.78 1.78
N ALA A 480 -6.96 -5.73 2.65
CA ALA A 480 -8.36 -5.99 2.96
C ALA A 480 -8.98 -4.82 3.71
N TYR A 481 -8.30 -4.33 4.74
CA TYR A 481 -8.78 -3.24 5.59
C TYR A 481 -9.16 -2.01 4.75
N ASN A 482 -8.30 -1.66 3.78
CA ASN A 482 -8.46 -0.47 2.96
C ASN A 482 -9.41 -0.62 1.75
N ASN A 483 -9.63 -1.84 1.23
CA ASN A 483 -10.34 -2.00 -0.05
C ASN A 483 -11.66 -2.77 0.03
N VAL A 484 -11.87 -3.59 1.07
CA VAL A 484 -13.05 -4.47 1.18
C VAL A 484 -14.22 -3.78 1.90
N GLY A 485 -13.96 -2.74 2.69
CA GLY A 485 -14.97 -1.98 3.44
C GLY A 485 -14.80 -1.99 4.96
N TYR A 486 -13.79 -2.69 5.47
CA TYR A 486 -13.49 -2.73 6.89
C TYR A 486 -13.15 -1.34 7.46
N ARG A 487 -12.34 -0.53 6.77
CA ARG A 487 -11.96 0.81 7.23
C ARG A 487 -13.18 1.69 7.49
N GLU A 488 -14.11 1.77 6.55
CA GLU A 488 -15.29 2.62 6.66
C GLU A 488 -16.20 2.18 7.82
N GLN A 489 -16.38 0.87 7.97
CA GLN A 489 -17.17 0.27 9.05
C GLN A 489 -16.50 0.46 10.42
N ALA A 490 -15.19 0.19 10.52
CA ALA A 490 -14.42 0.35 11.76
C ALA A 490 -14.43 1.81 12.20
N ARG A 491 -14.22 2.76 11.29
CA ARG A 491 -14.26 4.19 11.60
C ARG A 491 -15.60 4.64 12.14
N THR A 492 -16.69 4.23 11.50
CA THR A 492 -18.05 4.58 11.94
C THR A 492 -18.30 4.07 13.36
N GLN A 493 -17.88 2.84 13.66
CA GLN A 493 -18.01 2.23 14.98
C GLN A 493 -17.12 2.92 16.02
N LEU A 494 -15.85 3.19 15.72
CA LEU A 494 -14.91 3.85 16.64
C LEU A 494 -15.31 5.31 16.93
N GLN A 495 -15.86 6.02 15.95
CA GLN A 495 -16.44 7.35 16.16
C GLN A 495 -17.65 7.31 17.09
N THR A 496 -18.51 6.31 16.92
CA THR A 496 -19.68 6.10 17.77
C THR A 496 -19.25 5.76 19.20
N ARG A 497 -18.26 4.86 19.34
CA ARG A 497 -17.63 4.49 20.62
C ARG A 497 -17.07 5.70 21.35
N GLU A 498 -16.37 6.60 20.65
CA GLU A 498 -15.84 7.84 21.24
C GLU A 498 -16.96 8.76 21.76
N ARG A 499 -18.07 8.89 21.03
CA ARG A 499 -19.23 9.68 21.49
C ARG A 499 -19.88 9.07 22.73
N GLN A 500 -20.08 7.76 22.74
CA GLN A 500 -20.65 7.03 23.87
C GLN A 500 -19.77 7.12 25.11
N ARG A 501 -18.45 6.95 24.96
CA ARG A 501 -17.46 7.12 26.04
C ARG A 501 -17.54 8.51 26.65
N ASN A 502 -17.60 9.55 25.82
CA ASN A 502 -17.73 10.94 26.28
C ASN A 502 -19.06 11.19 27.01
N GLN A 503 -20.16 10.56 26.61
CA GLN A 503 -21.44 10.62 27.33
C GLN A 503 -21.35 9.91 28.68
N ALA A 504 -20.82 8.69 28.73
CA ALA A 504 -20.62 7.92 29.96
C ALA A 504 -19.76 8.70 30.97
N ARG A 505 -18.65 9.32 30.50
CA ARG A 505 -17.80 10.18 31.32
C ARG A 505 -18.54 11.37 31.93
N ARG A 506 -19.45 12.00 31.17
CA ARG A 506 -20.28 13.12 31.66
C ARG A 506 -21.31 12.67 32.69
N MET A 507 -21.80 11.44 32.58
CA MET A 507 -22.76 10.83 33.50
C MET A 507 -22.11 10.17 34.72
N GLY A 508 -20.78 10.04 34.74
CA GLY A 508 -20.05 9.38 35.83
C GLY A 508 -20.26 7.86 35.89
N VAL A 509 -20.61 7.23 34.76
CA VAL A 509 -20.85 5.77 34.67
C VAL A 509 -19.68 5.08 33.94
N PRO A 510 -19.36 3.82 34.29
CA PRO A 510 -18.41 3.01 33.53
C PRO A 510 -18.84 2.84 32.07
N PHE A 511 -17.87 2.75 31.16
CA PHE A 511 -18.11 2.48 29.74
C PHE A 511 -17.37 1.21 29.34
N GLU A 512 -18.11 0.21 28.92
CA GLU A 512 -17.56 -1.01 28.33
C GLU A 512 -17.79 -0.99 26.81
N PRO A 513 -16.72 -1.01 25.99
CA PRO A 513 -16.86 -0.97 24.55
C PRO A 513 -17.33 -2.31 23.99
N GLU A 514 -18.37 -2.30 23.15
CA GLU A 514 -18.78 -3.48 22.38
C GLU A 514 -17.73 -3.86 21.32
N PRO A 515 -17.51 -5.15 21.03
CA PRO A 515 -16.62 -5.60 19.95
C PRO A 515 -16.98 -5.02 18.59
N LEU A 516 -15.98 -4.84 17.70
CA LEU A 516 -16.25 -4.38 16.34
C LEU A 516 -16.87 -5.50 15.52
N THR A 517 -17.87 -5.16 14.74
CA THR A 517 -18.58 -6.10 13.85
C THR A 517 -18.48 -5.62 12.41
N PHE A 518 -18.46 -6.57 11.47
CA PHE A 518 -18.32 -6.28 10.05
C PHE A 518 -19.36 -7.02 9.23
N THR A 519 -20.05 -6.27 8.37
CA THR A 519 -21.12 -6.78 7.52
C THR A 519 -20.78 -6.51 6.06
N PHE A 520 -20.82 -7.56 5.26
CA PHE A 520 -20.59 -7.54 3.81
C PHE A 520 -21.79 -8.23 3.17
N ASP A 521 -22.87 -7.47 2.97
CA ASP A 521 -24.09 -8.01 2.36
C ASP A 521 -23.80 -8.39 0.90
N SER A 522 -24.36 -9.52 0.47
CA SER A 522 -24.18 -10.06 -0.89
C SER A 522 -25.17 -9.49 -1.92
N ALA A 523 -25.87 -8.38 -1.61
CA ALA A 523 -26.80 -7.69 -2.50
C ALA A 523 -26.93 -6.18 -2.15
N PRO A 524 -27.12 -5.29 -3.14
CA PRO A 524 -27.20 -3.86 -2.88
C PRO A 524 -28.54 -3.45 -2.25
N GLN A 525 -28.47 -2.73 -1.13
CA GLN A 525 -29.56 -1.86 -0.70
C GLN A 525 -29.59 -0.63 -1.62
N HIS A 526 -30.53 -0.60 -2.56
CA HIS A 526 -30.82 0.60 -3.34
C HIS A 526 -31.39 1.69 -2.40
N ALA A 527 -30.53 2.62 -1.97
CA ALA A 527 -30.98 3.94 -1.57
C ALA A 527 -30.75 4.88 -2.77
N PRO A 528 -31.79 5.47 -3.39
CA PRO A 528 -31.59 6.41 -4.48
C PRO A 528 -30.91 7.67 -3.93
N ILE A 529 -29.67 7.90 -4.35
CA ILE A 529 -29.02 9.20 -4.22
C ILE A 529 -29.84 10.18 -5.05
N GLN A 530 -30.65 11.01 -4.38
CA GLN A 530 -31.27 12.16 -5.03
C GLN A 530 -30.16 13.14 -5.40
N VAL A 531 -29.74 13.08 -6.66
CA VAL A 531 -28.95 14.14 -7.28
C VAL A 531 -29.87 15.35 -7.44
N THR A 532 -29.75 16.33 -6.56
CA THR A 532 -30.33 17.66 -6.79
C THR A 532 -29.69 18.27 -8.04
N PRO A 533 -30.47 18.69 -9.06
CA PRO A 533 -29.91 19.31 -10.25
C PRO A 533 -29.29 20.65 -9.88
N ALA A 534 -28.02 20.84 -10.24
CA ALA A 534 -27.34 22.12 -10.17
C ALA A 534 -28.16 23.18 -10.94
N MET A 535 -28.49 24.29 -10.27
CA MET A 535 -29.09 25.45 -10.89
C MET A 535 -28.23 25.91 -12.07
N LYS A 536 -28.79 25.88 -13.28
CA LYS A 536 -28.20 26.52 -14.45
C LYS A 536 -28.14 28.03 -14.19
N GLY A 537 -26.92 28.56 -14.27
CA GLY A 537 -26.67 29.99 -14.27
C GLY A 537 -27.46 30.71 -15.36
N SER A 538 -28.12 31.79 -14.97
CA SER A 538 -28.78 32.74 -15.85
C SER A 538 -27.75 33.65 -16.50
N THR A 539 -27.56 33.55 -17.81
CA THR A 539 -26.89 34.56 -18.63
C THR A 539 -27.92 35.49 -19.29
N HIS A 540 -27.80 36.78 -18.93
CA HIS A 540 -28.11 38.03 -19.66
C HIS A 540 -29.30 38.18 -20.63
N GLY A 541 -30.02 39.30 -20.44
CA GLY A 541 -30.75 40.01 -21.48
C GLY A 541 -31.35 41.32 -20.97
N GLN A 542 -30.78 42.45 -21.41
CA GLN A 542 -31.23 43.83 -21.17
C GLN A 542 -32.68 44.08 -21.60
N GLN A 543 -33.40 44.97 -20.91
CA GLN A 543 -34.21 46.02 -21.53
C GLN A 543 -34.60 47.10 -20.50
N GLU A 544 -34.40 48.35 -20.94
CA GLU A 544 -34.66 49.68 -20.34
C GLU A 544 -33.71 50.23 -19.27
#